data_AF-A0A3D0PKZ3-F1
#
_entry.id   AF-A0A3D0PKZ3-F1
#
_cell.length_a   1.000
_cell.length_b   1.000
_cell.length_c   1.000
_cell.angle_alpha   90.00
_cell.angle_beta   90.00
_cell.angle_gamma   90.00
#
_symmetry.space_group_name_H-M   'P 1'
#
loop_
_entity.id
_entity.type
_entity.pdbx_description
1 polymer ?
#
loop_
_entity_poly.entity_id
_entity_poly.type
_entity_poly.pdbx_seq_one_letter_code
_entity_poly.pdbx_strand_id
1 'polypeptide(L)'
;MDKRSKIAVIGTSAVMLLIVIILGAALVKKLTPSDEVMLLADYYPLEDTEVLVILQDQISEEKGMLLDGKVYLDYETVIQEFNHRFYWDHNENILTYTTPDEILQAEAG
;
A
#
# COMPACT_ATOMS: atom_id res chain seq x y z
N MET A 1 17.39 -38.93 -51.58
CA MET A 1 18.20 -38.46 -50.43
C MET A 1 18.95 -39.63 -49.83
N ASP A 2 20.28 -39.58 -49.87
CA ASP A 2 21.15 -40.57 -49.26
C ASP A 2 21.13 -40.47 -47.73
N LYS A 3 21.59 -41.52 -47.04
CA LYS A 3 21.50 -41.64 -45.58
C LYS A 3 22.15 -40.46 -44.84
N ARG A 4 23.24 -39.89 -45.39
CA ARG A 4 23.94 -38.75 -44.78
C ARG A 4 23.12 -37.47 -44.88
N SER A 5 22.51 -37.19 -46.03
CA SER A 5 21.62 -36.03 -46.20
C SER A 5 20.36 -36.11 -45.31
N LYS A 6 19.81 -37.30 -45.08
CA LYS A 6 18.69 -37.49 -44.13
C LYS A 6 19.10 -37.14 -42.70
N ILE A 7 20.27 -37.61 -42.26
CA ILE A 7 20.81 -37.33 -40.92
C ILE A 7 21.11 -35.83 -40.76
N ALA A 8 21.69 -35.20 -41.79
CA ALA A 8 21.97 -33.76 -41.77
C ALA A 8 20.70 -32.92 -41.65
N VAL A 9 19.67 -33.21 -42.46
CA VAL A 9 18.38 -32.48 -42.41
C VAL A 9 17.72 -32.64 -41.04
N ILE A 10 17.65 -33.86 -40.50
CA ILE A 10 17.06 -34.11 -39.18
C ILE A 10 17.83 -33.36 -38.08
N GLY A 11 19.17 -33.38 -38.13
CA GLY A 11 20.00 -32.66 -37.17
C GLY A 11 19.78 -31.14 -37.23
N THR A 12 19.78 -30.55 -38.41
CA THR A 12 19.54 -29.11 -38.59
C THR A 12 18.13 -28.71 -38.16
N SER A 13 17.11 -29.51 -38.49
CA SER A 13 15.74 -29.26 -38.03
C SER A 13 15.60 -29.35 -36.52
N ALA A 14 16.25 -30.31 -35.86
CA ALA A 14 16.24 -30.42 -34.41
C ALA A 14 16.90 -29.20 -33.73
N VAL A 15 18.02 -28.73 -34.26
CA VAL A 15 18.70 -27.52 -33.75
C VAL A 15 17.83 -26.27 -33.94
N MET A 16 17.20 -26.09 -35.10
CA MET A 16 16.28 -24.96 -35.32
C MET A 16 15.10 -24.99 -34.35
N LEU A 17 14.50 -26.17 -34.15
CA LEU A 17 13.36 -26.33 -33.24
C LEU A 17 13.77 -25.99 -31.80
N LEU A 18 14.95 -26.43 -31.36
CA LEU A 18 15.50 -26.05 -30.05
C LEU A 18 15.67 -24.53 -29.91
N ILE A 19 16.20 -23.85 -30.94
CA ILE A 19 16.34 -22.40 -30.93
C ILE A 19 14.97 -21.72 -30.79
N VAL A 20 13.96 -22.18 -31.53
CA VAL A 20 12.59 -21.63 -31.44
C VAL A 20 11.99 -21.83 -30.05
N ILE A 21 12.19 -22.99 -29.42
CA ILE A 21 11.72 -23.24 -28.04
C ILE A 21 12.40 -22.28 -27.06
N ILE A 22 13.72 -22.12 -27.16
CA ILE A 22 14.49 -21.25 -26.25
C ILE A 22 14.04 -19.80 -26.40
N LEU A 23 13.92 -19.31 -27.65
CA LEU A 23 13.45 -17.96 -27.93
C LEU A 23 12.01 -17.76 -27.46
N GLY A 24 11.14 -18.75 -27.68
CA GLY A 24 9.76 -18.74 -27.22
C GLY A 24 9.66 -18.66 -25.69
N ALA A 25 10.42 -19.49 -24.98
CA ALA A 25 10.45 -19.47 -23.51
C ALA A 25 10.98 -18.14 -22.96
N ALA A 26 12.01 -17.56 -23.57
CA ALA A 26 12.54 -16.25 -23.18
C ALA A 26 11.52 -15.13 -23.41
N LEU A 27 10.78 -15.19 -24.53
CA LEU A 27 9.75 -14.21 -24.85
C LEU A 27 8.57 -14.30 -23.88
N VAL A 28 8.11 -15.52 -23.58
CA VAL A 28 7.06 -15.75 -22.56
C VAL A 28 7.53 -15.20 -21.22
N LYS A 29 8.74 -15.53 -20.77
CA LYS A 29 9.26 -15.00 -19.49
C LYS A 29 9.33 -13.47 -19.44
N LYS A 30 9.67 -12.82 -20.56
CA LYS A 30 9.79 -11.36 -20.62
C LYS A 30 8.44 -10.65 -20.74
N LEU A 31 7.48 -11.24 -21.44
CA LEU A 31 6.18 -10.61 -21.73
C LEU A 31 5.08 -11.04 -20.77
N THR A 32 5.23 -12.17 -20.09
CA THR A 32 4.26 -12.61 -19.08
C THR A 32 4.40 -11.70 -17.87
N PRO A 33 3.31 -11.02 -17.45
CA PRO A 33 3.28 -10.26 -16.22
C PRO A 33 3.69 -11.15 -15.03
N SER A 34 4.36 -10.55 -14.05
CA SER A 34 4.64 -11.22 -12.78
C SER A 34 3.45 -11.06 -11.84
N ASP A 35 3.24 -12.04 -10.96
CA ASP A 35 2.34 -11.91 -9.79
C ASP A 35 3.03 -11.17 -8.63
N GLU A 36 4.25 -10.69 -8.84
CA GLU A 36 4.99 -9.88 -7.88
C GLU A 36 4.26 -8.57 -7.61
N VAL A 37 3.85 -8.40 -6.35
CA VAL A 37 3.21 -7.19 -5.84
C VAL A 37 4.19 -6.42 -4.98
N MET A 38 4.12 -5.10 -5.05
CA MET A 38 4.88 -4.21 -4.18
C MET A 38 4.40 -4.35 -2.73
N LEU A 39 5.30 -4.19 -1.76
CA LEU A 39 4.92 -4.18 -0.36
C LEU A 39 4.06 -2.94 -0.07
N LEU A 40 3.02 -3.09 0.76
CA LEU A 40 2.16 -1.98 1.16
C LEU A 40 2.95 -0.83 1.80
N ALA A 41 4.04 -1.13 2.52
CA ALA A 41 4.91 -0.13 3.12
C ALA A 41 5.69 0.70 2.08
N ASP A 42 5.97 0.14 0.91
CA ASP A 42 6.60 0.87 -0.19
C ASP A 42 5.56 1.77 -0.90
N TYR A 43 4.30 1.33 -0.94
CA TYR A 43 3.19 2.09 -1.53
C TYR A 43 2.72 3.22 -0.60
N TYR A 44 2.72 2.98 0.71
CA TYR A 44 2.30 3.90 1.76
C TYR A 44 3.44 4.10 2.77
N PRO A 45 4.38 5.01 2.49
CA PRO A 45 5.48 5.27 3.41
C PRO A 45 4.94 5.95 4.69
N LEU A 46 5.06 5.24 5.80
CA LEU A 46 4.70 5.67 7.14
C LEU A 46 5.95 5.60 8.04
N GLU A 47 6.06 6.54 8.98
CA GLU A 47 7.03 6.43 10.07
C GLU A 47 6.59 5.37 11.10
N ASP A 48 7.49 4.96 11.99
CA ASP A 48 7.30 3.78 12.87
C ASP A 48 5.99 3.81 13.69
N THR A 49 5.55 4.99 14.13
CA THR A 49 4.30 5.15 14.90
C THR A 49 3.13 5.68 14.09
N GLU A 50 3.32 5.97 12.80
CA GLU A 50 2.26 6.53 11.97
C GLU A 50 1.32 5.45 11.46
N VAL A 51 0.06 5.82 11.24
CA VAL A 51 -0.92 4.99 10.57
C VAL A 51 -1.61 5.76 9.45
N LEU A 52 -1.85 5.04 8.35
CA LEU A 52 -2.64 5.55 7.24
C LEU A 52 -4.09 5.73 7.69
N VAL A 53 -4.66 6.90 7.40
CA VAL A 53 -6.07 7.19 7.63
C VAL A 53 -6.78 7.23 6.28
N ILE A 54 -7.86 6.47 6.14
CA ILE A 54 -8.70 6.46 4.93
C ILE A 54 -10.10 6.89 5.35
N LEU A 55 -10.54 8.03 4.81
CA LEU A 55 -11.86 8.59 5.04
C LEU A 55 -12.61 8.65 3.71
N GLN A 56 -13.83 8.12 3.66
CA GLN A 56 -14.70 8.22 2.49
C GLN A 56 -14.04 7.75 1.17
N ASP A 57 -13.36 6.60 1.22
CA ASP A 57 -12.62 6.01 0.10
C ASP A 57 -11.44 6.86 -0.41
N GLN A 58 -11.02 7.86 0.36
CA GLN A 58 -9.86 8.70 0.07
C GLN A 58 -8.80 8.56 1.16
N ILE A 59 -7.54 8.55 0.74
CA ILE A 59 -6.42 8.61 1.68
C ILE A 59 -6.37 10.03 2.22
N SER A 60 -6.44 10.15 3.54
CA SER A 60 -6.27 11.41 4.25
C SER A 60 -4.87 11.97 4.03
N GLU A 61 -4.76 13.29 3.87
CA GLU A 61 -3.46 13.98 3.89
C GLU A 61 -2.82 13.87 5.28
N GLU A 62 -3.65 14.03 6.33
CA GLU A 62 -3.24 13.86 7.72
C GLU A 62 -3.13 12.38 8.09
N LYS A 63 -2.04 12.02 8.76
CA LYS A 63 -1.78 10.67 9.26
C LYS A 63 -2.19 10.56 10.72
N GLY A 64 -2.58 9.37 11.14
CA GLY A 64 -2.80 9.06 12.55
C GLY A 64 -1.53 8.57 13.23
N MET A 65 -1.61 8.36 14.53
CA MET A 65 -0.54 7.73 15.32
C MET A 65 -1.06 6.47 16.03
N LEU A 66 -0.26 5.42 16.07
CA LEU A 66 -0.50 4.21 16.85
C LEU A 66 0.42 4.22 18.08
N LEU A 67 -0.17 4.46 19.25
CA LEU A 67 0.53 4.47 20.54
C LEU A 67 -0.20 3.52 21.49
N ASP A 68 0.53 2.61 22.13
CA ASP A 68 0.00 1.63 23.10
C ASP A 68 -1.24 0.86 22.60
N GLY A 69 -1.25 0.51 21.31
CA GLY A 69 -2.35 -0.22 20.67
C GLY A 69 -3.61 0.61 20.42
N LYS A 70 -3.53 1.94 20.58
CA LYS A 70 -4.62 2.88 20.31
C LYS A 70 -4.24 3.81 19.15
N VAL A 71 -5.22 4.08 18.29
CA VAL A 71 -5.07 5.04 17.20
C VAL A 71 -5.50 6.43 17.68
N TYR A 72 -4.64 7.40 17.42
CA TYR A 72 -4.85 8.82 17.68
C TYR A 72 -4.94 9.55 16.35
N LEU A 73 -5.89 10.47 16.25
CA LEU A 73 -6.02 11.41 15.15
C LEU A 73 -5.66 12.79 15.68
N ASP A 74 -5.13 13.64 14.82
CA ASP A 74 -4.91 15.03 15.16
C ASP A 74 -6.25 15.74 15.42
N TYR A 75 -6.19 16.81 16.21
CA TYR A 75 -7.37 17.57 16.61
C TYR A 75 -8.13 18.15 15.42
N GLU A 76 -7.43 18.62 14.39
CA GLU A 76 -8.02 19.29 13.24
C GLU A 76 -8.88 18.31 12.43
N THR A 77 -8.35 17.11 12.15
CA THR A 77 -9.11 16.03 11.52
C THR A 77 -10.40 15.71 12.30
N VAL A 78 -10.33 15.66 13.64
CA VAL A 78 -11.52 15.35 14.47
C VAL A 78 -12.60 16.43 14.31
N ILE A 79 -12.24 17.71 14.37
CA ILE A 79 -13.24 18.79 14.29
C ILE A 79 -13.80 18.98 12.88
N GLN A 80 -13.00 18.74 11.85
CA GLN A 80 -13.40 18.90 10.45
C GLN A 80 -14.28 17.74 9.97
N GLU A 81 -13.87 16.50 10.26
CA GLU A 81 -14.47 15.30 9.65
C GLU A 81 -15.52 14.61 10.53
N PHE A 82 -15.41 14.74 11.86
CA PHE A 82 -16.24 13.96 12.80
C PHE A 82 -17.17 14.82 13.64
N ASN A 83 -16.64 15.77 14.42
CA ASN A 83 -17.44 16.52 15.39
C ASN A 83 -16.81 17.86 15.75
N HIS A 84 -17.34 18.93 15.17
CA HIS A 84 -16.94 20.32 15.41
C HIS A 84 -17.20 20.86 16.85
N ARG A 85 -17.75 20.05 17.76
CA ARG A 85 -18.08 20.48 19.14
C ARG A 85 -16.97 20.22 20.15
N PHE A 86 -15.85 19.63 19.73
CA PHE A 86 -14.65 19.60 20.56
C PHE A 86 -14.01 20.98 20.58
N TYR A 87 -13.58 21.42 21.76
CA TYR A 87 -12.89 22.69 21.95
C TYR A 87 -11.56 22.46 22.67
N TRP A 88 -10.48 22.90 22.05
CA TRP A 88 -9.13 22.83 22.62
C TRP A 88 -8.70 24.18 23.18
N ASP A 89 -8.42 24.23 24.50
CA ASP A 89 -7.78 25.39 25.14
C ASP A 89 -6.29 25.12 25.33
N HIS A 90 -5.46 25.83 24.56
CA HIS A 90 -4.01 25.69 24.63
C HIS A 90 -3.38 26.32 25.88
N ASN A 91 -4.01 27.34 26.48
CA ASN A 91 -3.47 27.99 27.67
C ASN A 91 -3.66 27.10 28.91
N GLU A 92 -4.81 26.43 28.99
CA GLU A 92 -5.14 25.54 30.10
C GLU A 92 -4.74 24.07 29.85
N ASN A 93 -4.42 23.71 28.60
CA ASN A 93 -4.19 22.34 28.13
C ASN A 93 -5.38 21.41 28.40
N ILE A 94 -6.60 21.90 28.12
CA ILE A 94 -7.84 21.15 28.36
C ILE A 94 -8.61 20.97 27.05
N LEU A 95 -8.97 19.73 26.74
CA LEU A 95 -9.92 19.37 25.70
C LEU A 95 -11.32 19.29 26.33
N THR A 96 -12.25 20.09 25.81
CA THR A 96 -13.63 20.17 26.29
C THR A 96 -14.61 19.65 25.24
N TYR A 97 -15.60 18.88 25.68
CA TYR A 97 -16.75 18.47 24.89
C TYR A 97 -18.04 18.65 25.68
N THR A 98 -18.95 19.47 25.14
CA THR A 98 -20.20 19.82 25.82
C THR A 98 -21.38 19.10 25.18
N THR A 99 -22.13 18.39 26.00
CA THR A 99 -23.44 17.80 25.66
C THR A 99 -24.56 18.64 26.26
N PRO A 100 -25.85 18.36 25.97
CA PRO A 100 -26.96 19.10 26.59
C PRO A 100 -27.01 19.02 28.11
N ASP A 101 -26.51 17.92 28.69
CA ASP A 101 -26.67 17.61 30.12
C ASP A 101 -25.36 17.73 30.91
N GLU A 102 -24.19 17.68 30.24
CA GLU A 102 -22.88 17.69 30.91
C GLU A 102 -21.76 18.31 30.06
N ILE A 103 -20.71 18.77 30.76
CA ILE A 103 -19.43 19.19 30.19
C ILE A 103 -18.40 18.12 30.53
N LEU A 104 -17.82 17.51 29.50
CA LEU A 104 -16.74 16.53 29.61
C LEU A 104 -15.40 17.24 29.34
N GLN A 105 -14.43 17.02 30.21
CA GLN A 105 -13.09 17.61 30.07
C GLN A 105 -12.01 16.54 30.23
N ALA A 106 -10.97 16.66 29.43
CA ALA A 106 -9.75 15.86 29.55
C ALA A 106 -8.54 16.80 29.52
N GLU A 107 -7.64 16.64 30.47
CA GLU A 107 -6.34 17.29 30.45
C GLU A 107 -5.47 16.65 29.36
N ALA A 108 -4.79 17.46 28.55
CA ALA A 108 -3.72 16.95 27.71
C ALA A 108 -2.46 16.80 28.56
N GLY A 109 -1.95 15.57 28.61
CA GLY A 109 -0.71 15.22 29.33
C GLY A 109 0.54 15.64 28.60
#